data_AF-A0A7S4UV64-F1
#
_entry.id   AF-A0A7S4UV64-F1
#
_cell.length_a   1.000
_cell.length_b   1.000
_cell.length_c   1.000
_cell.angle_alpha   90.00
_cell.angle_beta   90.00
_cell.angle_gamma   90.00
#
_symmetry.space_group_name_H-M   'P 1'
#
loop_
_entity.id
_entity.type
_entity.pdbx_description
1 polymer ?
#
loop_
_entity_poly.entity_id
_entity_poly.type
_entity_poly.pdbx_seq_one_letter_code
_entity_poly.pdbx_strand_id
1 'polypeptide(L)'
;SEPWVRGDRPAALAAAAGAAGGGPRGAEEVGEGYCSDAIAGVPAAALWRAMLLKTGPGIVDFLPVTDVRVETRHGYTWRSMRFVGPGPLSGQVITQHIFVNEAAGEIRFVPLDAEGNEKEDEVVNALLREPLRIEYYMRHSRTKERVHWSAPKARTVAAVGRTIDIAKSS
;
A
#
# COMPACT_ATOMS: atom_id res chain seq x y z
N SER A 1 -1.61 21.86 35.92
CA SER A 1 -2.10 22.78 34.88
C SER A 1 -1.13 22.66 33.72
N GLU A 2 -1.46 22.19 32.52
CA GLU A 2 -2.74 21.97 31.83
C GLU A 2 -2.61 20.75 30.89
N PRO A 3 -3.74 20.17 30.44
CA PRO A 3 -3.81 18.82 29.92
C PRO A 3 -3.67 18.73 28.40
N TRP A 4 -3.16 17.57 27.94
CA TRP A 4 -3.15 17.15 26.55
C TRP A 4 -4.57 17.13 25.98
N VAL A 5 -4.85 18.03 25.05
CA VAL A 5 -6.11 18.07 24.30
C VAL A 5 -6.21 16.79 23.46
N ARG A 6 -7.12 15.88 23.87
CA ARG A 6 -7.67 14.87 22.97
C ARG A 6 -8.50 15.61 21.92
N GLY A 7 -7.89 15.87 20.77
CA GLY A 7 -8.65 16.18 19.57
C GLY A 7 -9.30 14.88 19.08
N ASP A 8 -10.61 14.77 19.24
CA ASP A 8 -11.43 13.79 18.54
C ASP A 8 -11.15 13.92 17.03
N ARG A 9 -10.48 12.93 16.45
CA ARG A 9 -10.38 12.78 15.00
C ARG A 9 -11.51 11.86 14.55
N PRO A 10 -12.21 12.17 13.45
CA PRO A 10 -13.29 11.34 12.97
C PRO A 10 -12.78 9.94 12.62
N ALA A 11 -13.57 8.93 12.98
CA ALA A 11 -13.27 7.52 12.75
C ALA A 11 -12.95 7.26 11.26
N ALA A 12 -11.68 6.96 10.97
CA ALA A 12 -11.24 6.52 9.66
C ALA A 12 -11.76 5.09 9.40
N LEU A 13 -12.70 5.00 8.46
CA LEU A 13 -13.15 3.80 7.72
C LEU A 13 -13.20 2.49 8.54
N ALA A 14 -14.09 2.45 9.53
CA ALA A 14 -14.64 1.20 10.02
C ALA A 14 -15.83 0.79 9.13
N ALA A 15 -15.79 -0.45 8.66
CA ALA A 15 -16.89 -1.24 8.10
C ALA A 15 -17.51 -0.78 6.77
N ALA A 16 -17.26 -1.56 5.72
CA ALA A 16 -18.35 -2.07 4.89
C ALA A 16 -18.56 -3.53 5.28
N ALA A 17 -19.65 -3.83 5.98
CA ALA A 17 -20.10 -5.18 6.31
C ALA A 17 -21.61 -5.30 6.09
N GLY A 18 -22.02 -6.45 5.53
CA GLY A 18 -23.39 -7.01 5.55
C GLY A 18 -24.00 -7.16 4.15
N ALA A 19 -24.65 -8.26 3.74
CA ALA A 19 -25.02 -9.59 4.28
C ALA A 19 -25.37 -10.46 3.02
N ALA A 20 -25.39 -11.80 2.94
CA ALA A 20 -25.82 -12.84 3.87
C ALA A 20 -25.25 -14.23 3.47
N GLY A 21 -25.13 -15.14 4.44
CA GLY A 21 -25.08 -16.60 4.22
C GLY A 21 -23.70 -17.25 4.06
N GLY A 22 -23.17 -17.82 5.15
CA GLY A 22 -22.04 -18.75 5.15
C GLY A 22 -20.71 -18.11 5.53
N GLY A 23 -20.18 -18.45 6.72
CA GLY A 23 -18.90 -17.91 7.21
C GLY A 23 -17.75 -18.14 6.23
N PRO A 24 -16.81 -17.19 6.04
CA PRO A 24 -15.94 -17.28 4.89
C PRO A 24 -14.73 -18.20 5.13
N ARG A 25 -14.60 -19.15 4.21
CA ARG A 25 -13.32 -19.73 3.75
C ARG A 25 -12.32 -18.62 3.43
N GLY A 26 -11.02 -18.93 3.53
CA GLY A 26 -9.89 -17.98 3.43
C GLY A 26 -10.09 -16.86 2.40
N ALA A 27 -9.80 -15.63 2.81
CA ALA A 27 -9.94 -14.44 1.96
C ALA A 27 -9.18 -14.62 0.65
N GLU A 28 -9.79 -14.24 -0.47
CA GLU A 28 -9.16 -14.32 -1.79
C GLU A 28 -7.83 -13.54 -1.78
N GLU A 29 -6.77 -14.21 -2.19
CA GLU A 29 -5.43 -13.64 -2.28
C GLU A 29 -5.23 -12.95 -3.64
N VAL A 30 -4.25 -12.04 -3.73
CA VAL A 30 -3.94 -11.34 -4.98
C VAL A 30 -3.39 -12.29 -6.05
N GLY A 31 -2.60 -13.31 -5.67
CA GLY A 31 -1.91 -14.16 -6.63
C GLY A 31 -0.75 -13.42 -7.29
N GLU A 32 -0.63 -13.45 -8.61
CA GLU A 32 0.48 -12.80 -9.33
C GLU A 32 0.37 -11.28 -9.46
N GLY A 33 -0.77 -10.70 -9.09
CA GLY A 33 -0.97 -9.25 -9.14
C GLY A 33 -2.42 -8.84 -9.33
N TYR A 34 -2.67 -7.56 -9.13
CA TYR A 34 -3.94 -6.92 -9.41
C TYR A 34 -3.69 -5.69 -10.28
N CYS A 35 -4.39 -5.62 -11.42
CA CYS A 35 -4.38 -4.46 -12.31
C CYS A 35 -5.78 -3.84 -12.35
N SER A 36 -5.88 -2.52 -12.22
CA SER A 36 -7.14 -1.80 -12.33
C SER A 36 -7.69 -1.83 -13.76
N ASP A 37 -8.97 -1.52 -13.90
CA ASP A 37 -9.52 -1.05 -15.17
C ASP A 37 -8.83 0.23 -15.66
N ALA A 38 -9.03 0.56 -16.94
CA ALA A 38 -8.53 1.79 -17.52
C ALA A 38 -9.13 3.01 -16.80
N ILE A 39 -8.25 3.93 -16.39
CA ILE A 39 -8.60 5.13 -15.64
C ILE A 39 -8.71 6.29 -16.62
N ALA A 40 -9.90 6.88 -16.72
CA ALA A 40 -10.17 8.05 -17.55
C ALA A 40 -10.47 9.28 -16.69
N GLY A 41 -10.29 10.47 -17.27
CA GLY A 41 -10.64 11.75 -16.63
C GLY A 41 -9.71 12.20 -15.49
N VAL A 42 -8.57 11.54 -15.32
CA VAL A 42 -7.57 11.87 -14.28
C VAL A 42 -6.19 11.99 -14.94
N PRO A 43 -5.44 13.10 -14.72
CA PRO A 43 -4.08 13.21 -15.22
C PRO A 43 -3.15 12.18 -14.57
N ALA A 44 -2.26 11.56 -15.36
CA ALA A 44 -1.27 10.61 -14.85
C ALA A 44 -0.43 11.17 -13.69
N ALA A 45 -0.08 12.46 -13.74
CA ALA A 45 0.64 13.14 -12.67
C ALA A 45 -0.14 13.21 -11.34
N ALA A 46 -1.47 13.33 -11.39
CA ALA A 46 -2.30 13.32 -10.19
C ALA A 46 -2.33 11.93 -9.55
N LEU A 47 -2.47 10.87 -10.36
CA LEU A 47 -2.35 9.49 -9.87
C LEU A 47 -0.97 9.23 -9.27
N TRP A 48 0.10 9.68 -9.94
CA TRP A 48 1.45 9.52 -9.43
C TRP A 48 1.64 10.19 -8.06
N ARG A 49 1.22 11.45 -7.91
CA ARG A 49 1.23 12.13 -6.60
C ARG A 49 0.44 11.38 -5.53
N ALA A 50 -0.74 10.87 -5.89
CA ALA A 50 -1.55 10.07 -4.97
C ALA A 50 -0.91 8.71 -4.60
N MET A 51 -0.17 8.09 -5.52
CA MET A 51 0.64 6.89 -5.23
C MET A 51 1.80 7.21 -4.29
N LEU A 52 2.47 8.36 -4.46
CA LEU A 52 3.61 8.77 -3.62
C LEU A 52 3.22 8.98 -2.14
N LEU A 53 1.96 9.28 -1.83
CA LEU A 53 1.46 9.33 -0.45
C LEU A 53 1.73 8.02 0.32
N LYS A 54 1.72 6.89 -0.40
CA LYS A 54 2.03 5.57 0.17
C LYS A 54 3.50 5.40 0.55
N THR A 55 4.41 6.32 0.23
CA THR A 55 5.83 6.21 0.63
C THR A 55 6.09 6.78 2.03
N GLY A 56 5.24 7.69 2.48
CA GLY A 56 5.40 8.43 3.74
C GLY A 56 4.31 8.14 4.77
N PRO A 57 4.03 9.12 5.67
CA PRO A 57 2.98 9.00 6.69
C PRO A 57 1.56 8.83 6.12
N GLY A 58 1.33 9.26 4.87
CA GLY A 58 0.04 9.10 4.17
C GLY A 58 -0.39 7.64 3.93
N ILE A 59 0.47 6.65 4.23
CA ILE A 59 0.12 5.22 4.16
C ILE A 59 -1.11 4.84 5.01
N VAL A 60 -1.38 5.60 6.08
CA VAL A 60 -2.56 5.41 6.95
C VAL A 60 -3.89 5.53 6.21
N ASP A 61 -3.92 6.21 5.06
CA ASP A 61 -5.12 6.33 4.23
C ASP A 61 -5.39 5.07 3.39
N PHE A 62 -4.41 4.16 3.30
CA PHE A 62 -4.46 2.98 2.43
C PHE A 62 -4.39 1.65 3.19
N LEU A 63 -3.80 1.65 4.39
CA LEU A 63 -3.63 0.46 5.22
C LEU A 63 -3.96 0.77 6.68
N PRO A 64 -4.51 -0.20 7.43
CA PRO A 64 -4.75 -0.05 8.86
C PRO A 64 -3.42 -0.17 9.61
N VAL A 65 -2.69 0.94 9.71
CA VAL A 65 -1.40 1.02 10.39
C VAL A 65 -1.35 2.20 11.37
N THR A 66 -0.48 2.07 12.37
CA THR A 66 -0.13 3.13 13.33
C THR A 66 1.39 3.21 13.47
N ASP A 67 1.88 4.14 14.30
CA ASP A 67 3.29 4.29 14.65
C ASP A 67 4.21 4.45 13.43
N VAL A 68 3.71 5.13 12.38
CA VAL A 68 4.44 5.29 11.12
C VAL A 68 5.62 6.23 11.34
N ARG A 69 6.82 5.71 11.12
CA ARG A 69 8.10 6.46 11.15
C ARG A 69 8.73 6.39 9.78
N VAL A 70 9.20 7.54 9.30
CA VAL A 70 9.75 7.69 7.95
C VAL A 70 11.06 8.45 8.04
N GLU A 71 12.07 7.95 7.36
CA GLU A 71 13.37 8.59 7.24
C GLU A 71 13.80 8.58 5.78
N THR A 72 14.08 9.76 5.23
CA THR A 72 14.73 9.84 3.92
C THR A 72 16.21 9.51 4.10
N ARG A 73 16.68 8.48 3.41
CA ARG A 73 18.08 8.04 3.42
C ARG A 73 18.64 8.17 2.00
N HIS A 74 19.96 8.06 1.87
CA HIS A 74 20.59 8.19 0.57
C HIS A 74 20.16 7.03 -0.35
N GLY A 75 19.35 7.34 -1.37
CA GLY A 75 18.88 6.40 -2.39
C GLY A 75 17.55 5.68 -2.09
N TYR A 76 16.97 5.83 -0.89
CA TYR A 76 15.69 5.22 -0.54
C TYR A 76 15.00 5.92 0.64
N THR A 77 13.71 5.71 0.79
CA THR A 77 12.96 6.05 2.01
C THR A 77 12.89 4.83 2.91
N TRP A 78 13.40 4.93 4.13
CA TRP A 78 13.17 3.91 5.15
C TRP A 78 11.84 4.19 5.84
N ARG A 79 11.06 3.14 6.11
CA ARG A 79 9.83 3.25 6.89
C ARG A 79 9.65 2.11 7.87
N SER A 80 9.15 2.42 9.06
CA SER A 80 8.58 1.48 10.02
C SER A 80 7.12 1.81 10.28
N MET A 81 6.28 0.78 10.41
CA MET A 81 4.85 0.93 10.72
C MET A 81 4.34 -0.28 11.50
N ARG A 82 3.38 -0.08 12.40
CA ARG A 82 2.69 -1.17 13.10
C ARG A 82 1.37 -1.46 12.41
N PHE A 83 1.14 -2.71 12.01
CA PHE A 83 -0.12 -3.12 11.43
C PHE A 83 -1.17 -3.36 12.52
N VAL A 84 -2.34 -2.73 12.40
CA VAL A 84 -3.44 -2.81 13.37
C VAL A 84 -4.72 -3.40 12.77
N GLY A 85 -4.66 -3.83 11.50
CA GLY A 85 -5.75 -4.58 10.89
C GLY A 85 -5.86 -6.01 11.42
N PRO A 86 -7.02 -6.66 11.24
CA PRO A 86 -7.15 -8.09 11.48
C PRO A 86 -6.31 -8.89 10.47
N GLY A 87 -5.78 -10.03 10.91
CA GLY A 87 -5.02 -10.96 10.09
C GLY A 87 -3.67 -11.37 10.71
N PRO A 88 -2.86 -12.16 9.99
CA PRO A 88 -1.60 -12.69 10.50
C PRO A 88 -0.57 -11.61 10.84
N LEU A 89 -0.67 -10.44 10.20
CA LEU A 89 0.20 -9.29 10.46
C LEU A 89 -0.25 -8.44 11.65
N SER A 90 -1.37 -8.77 12.32
CA SER A 90 -1.90 -7.94 13.40
C SER A 90 -0.88 -7.77 14.53
N GLY A 91 -0.63 -6.54 14.93
CA GLY A 91 0.35 -6.17 15.94
C GLY A 91 1.80 -6.19 15.47
N GLN A 92 2.11 -6.72 14.28
CA GLN A 92 3.47 -6.78 13.77
C GLN A 92 3.99 -5.40 13.36
N VAL A 93 5.28 -5.18 13.59
CA VAL A 93 6.01 -4.04 13.05
C VAL A 93 6.62 -4.44 11.71
N ILE A 94 6.31 -3.68 10.68
CA ILE A 94 6.80 -3.88 9.33
C ILE A 94 7.81 -2.78 9.05
N THR A 95 9.02 -3.17 8.65
CA THR A 95 10.09 -2.28 8.21
C THR A 95 10.38 -2.50 6.73
N GLN A 96 10.63 -1.41 5.99
CA GLN A 96 10.81 -1.46 4.54
C GLN A 96 11.81 -0.41 4.05
N HIS A 97 12.54 -0.74 2.98
CA HIS A 97 13.14 0.24 2.07
C HIS A 97 12.19 0.51 0.91
N ILE A 98 12.02 1.78 0.57
CA ILE A 98 11.09 2.23 -0.46
C ILE A 98 11.86 2.99 -1.52
N PHE A 99 11.72 2.54 -2.77
CA PHE A 99 12.40 3.12 -3.92
C PHE A 99 11.38 3.64 -4.91
N VAL A 100 11.59 4.88 -5.37
CA VAL A 100 10.72 5.52 -6.36
C VAL A 100 11.49 5.64 -7.67
N ASN A 101 10.94 5.08 -8.75
CA ASN A 101 11.42 5.27 -10.11
C ASN A 101 10.30 5.87 -10.95
N GLU A 102 10.24 7.19 -10.99
CA GLU A 102 9.19 7.92 -11.72
C GLU A 102 9.27 7.71 -13.24
N ALA A 103 10.47 7.56 -13.79
CA ALA A 103 10.67 7.30 -15.21
C ALA A 103 10.05 5.95 -15.63
N ALA A 104 10.19 4.92 -14.77
CA ALA A 104 9.55 3.62 -14.97
C ALA A 104 8.09 3.57 -14.50
N GLY A 105 7.60 4.59 -13.79
CA GLY A 105 6.29 4.58 -13.14
C GLY A 105 6.17 3.56 -12.01
N GLU A 106 7.27 3.18 -11.36
CA GLU A 106 7.28 2.15 -10.31
C GLU A 106 7.62 2.73 -8.93
N ILE A 107 6.91 2.26 -7.91
CA ILE A 107 7.31 2.38 -6.50
C ILE A 107 7.52 0.97 -5.96
N ARG A 108 8.73 0.67 -5.48
CA ARG A 108 9.09 -0.62 -4.89
C ARG A 108 9.10 -0.51 -3.38
N PHE A 109 8.43 -1.44 -2.72
CA PHE A 109 8.41 -1.59 -1.27
C PHE A 109 9.10 -2.91 -0.93
N VAL A 110 10.33 -2.84 -0.44
CA VAL A 110 11.18 -3.98 -0.12
C VAL A 110 11.13 -4.22 1.39
N PRO A 111 10.45 -5.26 1.89
CA PRO A 111 10.41 -5.56 3.32
C PRO A 111 11.80 -5.93 3.84
N LEU A 112 12.06 -5.63 5.10
CA LEU A 112 13.30 -6.01 5.78
C LEU A 112 13.11 -7.26 6.64
N ASP A 113 14.16 -8.03 6.85
CA ASP A 113 14.23 -9.08 7.87
C ASP A 113 14.49 -8.48 9.27
N ALA A 114 14.67 -9.36 10.28
CA ALA A 114 14.87 -8.93 11.66
C ALA A 114 16.24 -8.25 11.87
N GLU A 115 17.21 -8.57 11.02
CA GLU A 115 18.57 -8.04 10.99
C GLU A 115 18.65 -6.70 10.22
N GLY A 116 17.58 -6.32 9.52
CA GLY A 116 17.48 -5.09 8.76
C GLY A 116 17.94 -5.20 7.30
N ASN A 117 18.15 -6.41 6.78
CA ASN A 117 18.48 -6.64 5.38
C ASN A 117 17.21 -6.71 4.52
N GLU A 118 17.34 -6.29 3.26
CA GLU A 118 16.27 -6.42 2.27
C GLU A 118 15.96 -7.89 2.00
N LYS A 119 14.66 -8.24 2.04
CA LYS A 119 14.19 -9.54 1.56
C LYS A 119 14.30 -9.63 0.04
N GLU A 120 14.31 -10.86 -0.45
CA GLU A 120 14.39 -11.12 -1.90
C GLU A 120 13.14 -10.68 -2.64
N ASP A 121 11.97 -10.70 -2.00
CA ASP A 121 10.70 -10.30 -2.62
C ASP A 121 10.35 -8.83 -2.35
N GLU A 122 9.87 -8.14 -3.39
CA GLU A 122 9.42 -6.75 -3.33
C GLU A 122 7.98 -6.60 -3.82
N VAL A 123 7.21 -5.73 -3.17
CA VAL A 123 5.90 -5.30 -3.68
C VAL A 123 6.11 -4.10 -4.59
N VAL A 124 5.56 -4.15 -5.79
CA VAL A 124 5.66 -3.08 -6.79
C VAL A 124 4.29 -2.48 -7.00
N ASN A 125 4.22 -1.16 -6.87
CA ASN A 125 3.09 -0.37 -7.32
C ASN A 125 3.48 0.34 -8.62
N ALA A 126 2.89 -0.08 -9.75
CA ALA A 126 3.17 0.45 -11.07
C ALA A 126 2.04 1.36 -11.57
N LEU A 127 2.41 2.46 -12.22
CA LEU A 127 1.53 3.32 -13.00
C LEU A 127 1.77 3.04 -14.49
N LEU A 128 0.87 2.28 -15.10
CA LEU A 128 0.94 1.94 -16.51
C LEU A 128 0.35 3.09 -17.34
N ARG A 129 0.98 3.39 -18.47
CA ARG A 129 0.50 4.39 -19.45
C ARG A 129 -0.07 3.64 -20.65
N GLU A 130 -1.12 4.20 -21.26
CA GLU A 130 -1.70 3.73 -22.52
C GLU A 130 -2.34 2.31 -22.49
N PRO A 131 -3.52 2.13 -21.86
CA PRO A 131 -4.28 3.12 -21.10
C PRO A 131 -3.73 3.30 -19.68
N LEU A 132 -4.11 4.41 -19.05
CA LEU A 132 -3.71 4.69 -17.67
C LEU A 132 -4.30 3.64 -16.72
N ARG A 133 -3.45 2.88 -16.02
CA ARG A 133 -3.86 1.86 -15.04
C ARG A 133 -2.92 1.87 -13.85
N ILE A 134 -3.38 1.34 -12.72
CA ILE A 134 -2.54 1.05 -11.56
C ILE A 134 -2.46 -0.45 -11.39
N GLU A 135 -1.24 -0.98 -11.24
CA GLU A 135 -1.01 -2.41 -11.00
C GLU A 135 -0.17 -2.63 -9.76
N TYR A 136 -0.65 -3.49 -8.85
CA TYR A 136 0.09 -3.94 -7.66
C TYR A 136 0.43 -5.42 -7.79
N TYR A 137 1.69 -5.76 -7.62
CA TYR A 137 2.16 -7.14 -7.69
C TYR A 137 3.40 -7.36 -6.83
N MET A 138 3.75 -8.62 -6.60
CA MET A 138 5.01 -8.99 -5.94
C MET A 138 5.93 -9.65 -6.96
N ARG A 139 7.23 -9.37 -6.86
CA ARG A 139 8.26 -10.02 -7.68
C ARG A 139 9.51 -10.27 -6.87
N HIS A 140 10.33 -11.21 -7.32
CA HIS A 140 11.68 -11.36 -6.83
C HIS A 140 12.53 -10.17 -7.31
N SER A 141 13.18 -9.48 -6.38
CA SER A 141 13.96 -8.24 -6.59
C SER A 141 15.08 -8.40 -7.62
N ARG A 142 15.80 -9.53 -7.62
CA ARG A 142 16.86 -9.82 -8.60
C ARG A 142 16.36 -10.34 -9.94
N THR A 143 15.60 -11.45 -9.98
CA THR A 143 15.19 -12.09 -11.25
C THR A 143 14.06 -11.35 -11.96
N LYS A 144 13.34 -10.49 -11.23
CA LYS A 144 12.15 -9.75 -11.68
C LYS A 144 10.94 -10.63 -12.01
N GLU A 145 11.00 -11.92 -11.74
CA GLU A 145 9.89 -12.86 -11.91
C GLU A 145 8.78 -12.57 -10.90
N ARG A 146 7.53 -12.66 -11.35
CA ARG A 146 6.37 -12.55 -10.46
C ARG A 146 6.34 -13.72 -9.50
N VAL A 147 5.94 -13.43 -8.27
CA VAL A 147 5.76 -14.45 -7.23
C VAL A 147 4.34 -14.35 -6.68
N HIS A 148 3.83 -15.48 -6.18
CA HIS A 148 2.51 -15.52 -5.57
C HIS A 148 2.44 -14.61 -4.35
N TRP A 149 1.54 -13.64 -4.38
CA TRP A 149 1.34 -12.68 -3.30
C TRP A 149 0.07 -13.01 -2.51
N SER A 150 0.26 -13.43 -1.26
CA SER A 150 -0.82 -13.80 -0.32
C SER A 150 -1.54 -12.61 0.32
N ALA A 151 -1.39 -11.39 -0.21
CA ALA A 151 -2.15 -10.26 0.32
C ALA A 151 -3.65 -10.43 0.05
N PRO A 152 -4.53 -9.97 0.95
CA PRO A 152 -5.96 -9.99 0.71
C PRO A 152 -6.33 -9.11 -0.48
N LYS A 153 -6.88 -9.71 -1.54
CA LYS A 153 -7.25 -9.03 -2.79
C LYS A 153 -8.15 -7.82 -2.55
N ALA A 154 -9.15 -7.97 -1.69
CA ALA A 154 -10.06 -6.89 -1.33
C ALA A 154 -9.34 -5.64 -0.78
N ARG A 155 -8.28 -5.81 0.02
CA ARG A 155 -7.48 -4.68 0.54
C ARG A 155 -6.67 -4.03 -0.57
N THR A 156 -6.08 -4.83 -1.46
CA THR A 156 -5.32 -4.34 -2.62
C THR A 156 -6.21 -3.51 -3.54
N VAL A 157 -7.40 -4.02 -3.87
CA VAL A 157 -8.42 -3.30 -4.68
C VAL A 157 -8.80 -1.98 -4.00
N ALA A 158 -9.08 -2.00 -2.69
CA ALA A 158 -9.44 -0.81 -1.94
C ALA A 158 -8.31 0.24 -1.93
N ALA A 159 -7.05 -0.19 -1.77
CA ALA A 159 -5.90 0.71 -1.78
C ALA A 159 -5.65 1.35 -3.16
N VAL A 160 -5.94 0.63 -4.25
CA VAL A 160 -5.91 1.18 -5.62
C VAL A 160 -7.05 2.16 -5.83
N GLY A 161 -8.28 1.78 -5.49
CA GLY A 161 -9.46 2.64 -5.57
C GLY A 161 -9.26 3.96 -4.81
N ARG A 162 -8.72 3.89 -3.58
CA ARG A 162 -8.41 5.07 -2.77
C ARG A 162 -7.41 6.01 -3.45
N THR A 163 -6.41 5.49 -4.16
CA THR A 163 -5.48 6.33 -4.93
C THR A 163 -6.20 7.07 -6.05
N ILE A 164 -7.12 6.40 -6.74
CA ILE A 164 -7.91 7.02 -7.82
C ILE A 164 -8.79 8.13 -7.25
N ASP A 165 -9.45 7.89 -6.12
CA ASP A 165 -10.32 8.88 -5.46
C ASP A 165 -9.57 10.13 -5.02
N ILE A 166 -8.38 9.94 -4.42
CA ILE A 166 -7.49 11.06 -4.05
C ILE A 166 -7.09 11.86 -5.28
N ALA A 167 -6.69 11.19 -6.37
CA ALA A 167 -6.27 11.86 -7.60
C ALA A 167 -7.41 12.60 -8.32
N LYS A 168 -8.65 12.14 -8.17
CA LYS A 168 -9.84 12.84 -8.69
C LYS A 168 -10.21 14.08 -7.88
N SER A 169 -9.80 14.11 -6.61
CA SER A 169 -10.15 15.17 -5.66
C SER A 169 -9.07 16.26 -5.53
N SER A 170 -7.96 16.13 -6.29
CA SER A 170 -6.78 17.01 -6.22
C SER A 170 -6.72 18.05 -7.32
#